data_AF-A0AAW3UQJ2-F1
#
_entry.id   AF-A0AAW3UQJ2-F1
#
_cell.length_a   1.000
_cell.length_b   1.000
_cell.length_c   1.000
_cell.angle_alpha   90.00
_cell.angle_beta   90.00
_cell.angle_gamma   90.00
#
_symmetry.space_group_name_H-M   'P 1'
#
loop_
_entity.id
_entity.type
_entity.pdbx_description
1 polymer ?
#
loop_
_entity_poly.entity_id
_entity_poly.type
_entity_poly.pdbx_seq_one_letter_code
_entity_poly.pdbx_strand_id
1 'polypeptide(L)' 'MGNRHEESDAERGDYQINQTNAVTPDLALDPTGSTSVQTGEVRSRGIELSGVGNVTRNFSVIATAKYDW' A
#
# COMPACT_ATOMS: atom_id res chain seq x y z
N MET A 1 33.25 -24.84 8.56
CA MET A 1 32.88 -23.76 7.62
C MET A 1 31.40 -23.48 7.80
N GLY A 2 31.01 -22.26 8.15
CA GLY A 2 29.61 -21.90 8.40
C GLY A 2 28.87 -21.63 7.09
N ASN A 3 27.75 -22.33 6.87
CA ASN A 3 26.83 -22.01 5.79
C ASN A 3 26.20 -20.65 6.13
N ARG A 4 26.58 -19.59 5.40
CA ARG A 4 25.81 -18.34 5.41
C ARG A 4 24.45 -18.68 4.80
N HIS A 5 23.40 -18.63 5.62
CA HIS A 5 22.04 -18.53 5.09
C HIS A 5 22.01 -17.30 4.17
N GLU A 6 21.62 -17.49 2.91
CA GLU A 6 21.24 -16.36 2.06
C GLU A 6 19.97 -15.77 2.68
N GLU A 7 20.08 -14.56 3.21
CA GLU A 7 19.01 -13.88 3.93
C GLU A 7 17.95 -13.42 2.94
N SER A 8 16.69 -13.78 3.22
CA SER A 8 15.50 -13.37 2.47
C SER A 8 14.55 -12.71 3.44
N ASP A 9 14.12 -11.49 3.12
CA ASP A 9 13.18 -10.73 3.92
C ASP A 9 11.83 -10.76 3.24
N ALA A 10 10.78 -11.10 3.99
CA ALA A 10 9.41 -11.08 3.49
C ALA A 10 8.50 -10.48 4.55
N GLU A 11 7.64 -9.57 4.13
CA GLU A 11 6.69 -8.89 5.00
C GLU A 11 5.27 -9.08 4.47
N ARG A 12 4.33 -9.17 5.42
CA ARG A 12 2.90 -9.21 5.16
C ARG A 12 2.22 -8.20 6.07
N GLY A 13 1.38 -7.36 5.48
CA GLY A 13 0.47 -6.48 6.20
C GLY A 13 -0.99 -6.79 5.87
N ASP A 14 -1.85 -6.61 6.85
CA ASP A 14 -3.27 -6.39 6.63
C ASP A 14 -3.64 -5.03 7.24
N TYR A 15 -4.52 -4.29 6.57
CA TYR A 15 -4.87 -2.95 7.00
C TYR A 15 -6.37 -2.68 6.88
N GLN A 16 -6.83 -1.82 7.77
CA GLN A 16 -8.13 -1.16 7.67
C GLN A 16 -7.95 0.30 8.06
N ILE A 17 -8.30 1.19 7.14
CA ILE A 17 -8.26 2.63 7.30
C ILE A 17 -9.68 3.14 7.21
N ASN A 18 -10.15 3.78 8.28
CA ASN A 18 -11.45 4.45 8.32
C ASN A 18 -11.19 5.96 8.46
N GLN A 19 -11.56 6.74 7.46
CA GLN A 19 -11.45 8.19 7.48
C GLN A 19 -12.83 8.81 7.61
N THR A 20 -13.10 9.43 8.75
CA THR A 20 -14.32 10.23 8.99
C THR A 20 -14.10 11.67 8.58
N ASN A 21 -15.18 12.36 8.20
CA ASN A 21 -15.14 13.77 7.77
C ASN A 21 -14.21 13.97 6.57
N ALA A 22 -14.17 12.99 5.66
CA ALA A 22 -13.42 13.11 4.42
C ALA A 22 -13.96 14.28 3.60
N VAL A 23 -13.07 15.15 3.14
CA VAL A 23 -13.41 16.25 2.22
C VAL A 23 -13.04 15.82 0.81
N THR A 24 -13.93 16.11 -0.14
CA THR A 24 -13.70 15.83 -1.56
C THR A 24 -13.89 17.12 -2.35
N PRO A 25 -13.00 17.44 -3.32
CA PRO A 25 -13.20 18.59 -4.19
C PRO A 25 -14.54 18.49 -4.92
N ASP A 26 -15.30 19.59 -4.95
CA ASP A 26 -16.55 19.65 -5.68
C ASP A 26 -16.32 20.12 -7.11
N LEU A 27 -15.75 19.22 -7.92
CA LEU A 27 -15.41 19.52 -9.32
C LEU A 27 -16.65 19.74 -10.21
N ALA A 28 -17.85 19.39 -9.72
CA ALA A 28 -19.09 19.60 -10.45
C ALA A 28 -19.58 21.06 -10.33
N LEU A 29 -19.44 21.68 -9.15
CA LEU A 29 -19.81 23.08 -8.93
C LEU A 29 -18.63 24.06 -9.11
N ASP A 30 -17.40 23.62 -8.84
CA ASP A 30 -16.17 24.41 -8.99
C ASP A 30 -15.07 23.60 -9.70
N PRO A 31 -14.97 23.73 -11.04
CA PRO A 31 -13.94 23.05 -11.84
C PRO A 31 -12.50 23.42 -11.48
N THR A 32 -12.27 24.51 -10.73
CA THR A 32 -10.94 24.91 -10.28
C THR A 32 -10.47 24.11 -9.06
N GLY A 33 -11.37 23.38 -8.40
CA GLY A 33 -11.08 22.58 -7.20
C GLY A 33 -10.73 23.41 -5.97
N SER A 34 -11.08 24.70 -5.96
CA SER A 34 -10.80 25.62 -4.85
C SER A 34 -11.75 25.39 -3.67
N THR A 35 -12.89 24.75 -3.91
CA THR A 35 -13.89 24.41 -2.89
C THR A 35 -14.02 22.90 -2.71
N SER A 36 -14.38 22.48 -1.50
CA SER A 36 -14.55 21.08 -1.13
C SER A 36 -15.80 20.89 -0.29
N VAL A 37 -16.38 19.69 -0.37
CA VAL A 37 -17.55 19.27 0.41
C VAL A 37 -17.17 18.11 1.32
N GLN A 38 -17.82 18.01 2.47
CA GLN A 38 -17.66 16.88 3.39
C GLN A 38 -18.48 15.69 2.88
N THR A 39 -17.80 14.63 2.47
CA THR A 39 -18.40 13.47 1.78
C THR A 39 -18.69 12.30 2.73
N GLY A 40 -18.41 12.46 4.03
CA GLY A 40 -18.72 11.45 5.06
C GLY A 40 -17.53 10.56 5.42
N GLU A 41 -17.73 9.23 5.42
CA GLU A 41 -16.72 8.23 5.81
C GLU A 41 -16.18 7.49 4.58
N VAL A 42 -14.84 7.42 4.45
CA VAL A 42 -14.15 6.58 3.47
C VAL A 42 -13.50 5.41 4.20
N ARG A 43 -13.74 4.19 3.71
CA ARG A 43 -13.15 2.97 4.25
C ARG A 43 -12.26 2.33 3.20
N SER A 44 -11.06 1.95 3.60
CA SER A 44 -10.14 1.16 2.79
C SER A 44 -9.66 -0.03 3.59
N ARG A 45 -9.69 -1.22 2.99
CA ARG A 45 -9.19 -2.46 3.60
C ARG A 45 -8.35 -3.20 2.59
N GLY A 46 -7.32 -3.86 3.06
CA GLY A 46 -6.44 -4.57 2.14
C GLY A 46 -5.42 -5.47 2.80
N ILE A 47 -4.69 -6.15 1.95
CA ILE A 47 -3.51 -6.95 2.30
C ILE A 47 -2.36 -6.51 1.40
N GLU A 48 -1.18 -6.42 1.99
CA GLU A 48 0.06 -6.12 1.31
C GLU A 48 1.09 -7.22 1.57
N LEU A 49 1.83 -7.57 0.53
CA LEU A 49 2.92 -8.54 0.57
C LEU A 49 4.14 -7.92 -0.09
N SER A 50 5.29 -8.01 0.58
CA SER A 50 6.58 -7.61 0.02
C SER A 50 7.61 -8.69 0.31
N GLY A 51 8.61 -8.81 -0.57
CA GLY A 51 9.73 -9.69 -0.32
C GLY A 51 10.93 -9.38 -1.19
N VAL A 52 12.11 -9.61 -0.62
CA VAL A 52 13.40 -9.51 -1.27
C VAL A 52 14.16 -10.80 -1.01
N GLY A 53 14.74 -11.39 -2.06
CA GLY A 53 15.52 -12.62 -1.93
C GLY A 53 16.65 -12.68 -2.94
N ASN A 54 17.78 -13.25 -2.52
CA ASN A 54 18.87 -13.59 -3.41
C ASN A 54 18.56 -14.92 -4.10
N VAL A 55 18.52 -14.94 -5.43
CA VAL A 55 18.35 -16.16 -6.23
C VAL A 55 19.71 -16.79 -6.54
N THR A 56 20.75 -15.96 -6.68
CA THR A 56 22.16 -16.38 -6.66
C THR A 56 22.98 -15.34 -5.91
N ARG A 57 24.27 -15.62 -5.64
CA ARG A 57 25.22 -14.67 -5.02
C ARG A 57 25.30 -13.29 -5.69
N ASN A 58 24.90 -13.20 -6.97
CA ASN A 58 25.00 -11.99 -7.78
C ASN A 58 23.65 -11.58 -8.39
N PHE A 59 22.55 -12.23 -8.00
CA PHE A 59 21.22 -11.97 -8.55
C PHE A 59 20.17 -12.00 -7.44
N SER A 60 19.47 -10.90 -7.27
CA SER A 60 18.37 -10.76 -6.32
C SER A 60 17.07 -10.40 -7.02
N VAL A 61 15.96 -10.76 -6.39
CA VAL A 61 14.59 -10.51 -6.84
C VAL A 61 13.85 -9.77 -5.74
N ILE A 62 13.03 -8.81 -6.15
CA ILE A 62 12.08 -8.09 -5.30
C ILE A 62 10.70 -8.34 -5.89
N ALA A 63 9.72 -8.65 -5.03
CA ALA A 63 8.33 -8.82 -5.42
C ALA A 63 7.42 -8.09 -4.44
N THR A 64 6.36 -7.48 -4.98
CA THR A 64 5.30 -6.87 -4.18
C THR A 64 3.93 -7.21 -4.76
N ALA A 65 2.95 -7.42 -3.88
CA ALA A 65 1.56 -7.66 -4.25
C ALA A 65 0.63 -6.93 -3.28
N LYS A 66 -0.47 -6.38 -3.80
CA LYS A 66 -1.50 -5.70 -3.00
C LYS A 66 -2.89 -6.08 -3.48
N TYR A 67 -3.83 -6.13 -2.54
CA TYR A 67 -5.24 -6.37 -2.83
C TYR A 67 -6.13 -5.58 -1.87
N ASP A 68 -7.07 -4.83 -2.44
CA ASP A 68 -7.95 -3.89 -1.72
C ASP A 68 -9.42 -4.29 -1.91
N TRP A 69 -10.25 -4.17 -0.86
CA TRP A 69 -11.70 -4.45 -0.88
C TRP A 69 -12.53 -3.54 0.02
#